data_AF-A0A533VFH2-F1
#
_entry.id   AF-A0A533VFH2-F1
#
_cell.length_a   1.000
_cell.length_b   1.000
_cell.length_c   1.000
_cell.angle_alpha   90.00
_cell.angle_beta   90.00
_cell.angle_gamma   90.00
#
_symmetry.space_group_name_H-M   'P 1'
#
loop_
_entity.id
_entity.type
_entity.pdbx_description
1 polymer ?
#
loop_
_entity_poly.entity_id
_entity_poly.type
_entity_poly.pdbx_seq_one_letter_code
_entity_poly.pdbx_strand_id
1 'polypeptide(L)' 'MSIKNEMCDNETKGALIIGNSWDVEWGENGYGFLAYDYVTNGLAEDWWILIQQGWIDTGQFGE' A
#
# COMPACT_ATOMS: atom_id res chain seq x y z
N MET A 1 -10.89 0.00 8.86
CA MET A 1 -9.76 0.72 9.47
C MET A 1 -9.75 2.13 8.90
N SER A 2 -9.69 3.14 9.76
CA SER A 2 -9.48 4.53 9.36
C SER A 2 -8.07 4.93 9.79
N ILE A 3 -7.42 5.79 9.02
CA ILE A 3 -6.11 6.34 9.34
C ILE A 3 -6.18 7.86 9.32
N LYS A 4 -5.44 8.50 10.22
CA LYS A 4 -5.43 9.95 10.38
C LYS A 4 -4.06 10.50 10.00
N ASN A 5 -4.05 11.57 9.21
CA ASN A 5 -2.83 12.32 8.94
C ASN A 5 -2.63 13.34 10.06
N GLU A 6 -1.63 13.09 10.92
CA GLU A 6 -1.32 13.94 12.07
C GLU A 6 -0.86 15.36 11.68
N MET A 7 -0.41 15.58 10.44
CA MET A 7 0.01 16.91 9.97
C MET A 7 -1.15 17.80 9.52
N CYS A 8 -2.28 17.22 9.09
CA CYS A 8 -3.40 17.98 8.55
C CYS A 8 -4.79 17.62 9.11
N ASP A 9 -4.84 16.80 10.16
CA ASP A 9 -6.06 16.37 10.86
C ASP A 9 -7.10 15.66 9.98
N ASN A 10 -6.71 15.24 8.79
CA ASN A 10 -7.60 14.55 7.84
C ASN A 10 -7.60 13.05 8.10
N GLU A 11 -8.81 12.47 8.17
CA GLU A 11 -9.02 11.04 8.35
C GLU A 11 -9.52 10.40 7.05
N THR A 12 -8.90 9.29 6.63
CA THR A 12 -9.25 8.54 5.42
C THR A 12 -9.53 7.08 5.74
N LYS A 13 -10.40 6.44 4.95
CA LYS A 13 -10.77 5.04 5.14
C LYS A 13 -9.89 4.11 4.30
N GLY A 14 -9.18 3.20 4.97
CA GLY A 14 -8.32 2.22 4.33
C GLY A 14 -6.95 2.77 3.92
N ALA A 15 -5.99 1.86 3.78
CA ALA A 15 -4.61 2.16 3.47
C ALA A 15 -3.90 0.94 2.88
N LEU A 16 -2.85 1.18 2.11
CA LEU A 16 -1.83 0.20 1.80
C LEU A 16 -0.85 0.10 2.97
N ILE A 17 -0.38 -1.10 3.26
CA ILE A 17 0.79 -1.29 4.14
C ILE A 17 2.04 -1.18 3.27
N ILE A 18 2.95 -0.28 3.63
CA ILE A 18 4.20 -0.06 2.92
C ILE A 18 5.38 -0.46 3.81
N GLY A 19 6.36 -1.17 3.25
CA GLY A 19 7.66 -1.38 3.89
C GLY A 19 8.63 -0.30 3.45
N ASN A 20 9.35 0.31 4.39
CA ASN A 20 10.32 1.36 4.11
C ASN A 20 11.76 0.89 4.39
N SER A 21 12.74 1.63 3.88
CA SER A 21 14.17 1.32 4.00
C SER A 21 14.90 2.18 5.05
N TRP A 22 14.17 2.67 6.05
CA TRP A 22 14.68 3.59 7.10
C TRP A 22 14.85 2.91 8.46
N ASP A 23 15.30 1.66 8.46
CA ASP A 23 15.43 0.80 9.65
C ASP A 23 14.07 0.36 10.25
N VAL A 24 14.11 -0.64 11.13
CA VAL A 24 12.93 -1.19 11.83
C VAL A 24 12.40 -0.25 12.89
N GLU A 25 13.21 0.71 13.35
CA GLU A 25 12.77 1.73 14.32
C GLU A 25 11.76 2.72 13.72
N TRP A 26 11.70 2.83 12.40
CA TRP A 26 10.72 3.70 11.74
C TRP A 26 9.33 3.04 11.67
N GLY A 27 8.29 3.80 12.01
CA GLY A 27 6.91 3.35 11.91
C GLY A 27 6.61 2.15 12.81
N GLU A 28 5.91 1.15 12.26
CA GLU A 28 5.62 -0.11 12.94
C GLU A 28 6.58 -1.20 12.44
N ASN A 29 7.74 -1.35 13.09
CA ASN A 29 8.79 -2.31 12.71
C ASN A 29 9.28 -2.16 11.25
N GLY A 30 9.45 -0.91 10.77
CA GLY A 30 9.84 -0.59 9.41
C GLY A 30 8.67 -0.45 8.43
N TYR A 31 7.44 -0.69 8.87
CA TYR A 31 6.23 -0.55 8.05
C TYR A 31 5.47 0.74 8.37
N GLY A 32 4.71 1.22 7.39
CA GLY A 32 3.80 2.35 7.52
C GLY A 32 2.50 2.14 6.74
N PHE A 33 1.58 3.08 6.88
CA PHE A 33 0.30 3.07 6.19
C PHE A 33 0.20 4.24 5.21
N LEU A 34 -0.15 3.93 3.96
CA LEU A 34 -0.37 4.92 2.91
C LEU A 34 -1.85 4.95 2.53
N ALA A 35 -2.53 6.08 2.74
CA ALA A 35 -3.94 6.24 2.41
C ALA A 35 -4.23 5.92 0.94
N TYR A 36 -5.37 5.29 0.65
CA TYR A 36 -5.79 5.09 -0.74
C TYR A 36 -5.91 6.42 -1.50
N ASP A 37 -6.35 7.48 -0.83
CA ASP A 37 -6.43 8.83 -1.38
C ASP A 37 -5.08 9.36 -1.88
N TYR A 38 -3.96 8.91 -1.30
CA TYR A 38 -2.64 9.28 -1.79
C TYR A 38 -2.41 8.74 -3.21
N VAL A 39 -2.87 7.50 -3.45
CA VAL A 39 -2.76 6.83 -4.75
C VAL A 39 -3.80 7.34 -5.73
N THR A 40 -5.07 7.42 -5.32
CA THR A 40 -6.17 7.80 -6.22
C THR A 40 -6.14 9.27 -6.62
N ASN A 41 -5.54 10.15 -5.80
CA ASN A 41 -5.28 11.55 -6.18
C ASN A 41 -4.04 11.72 -7.05
N GLY A 42 -3.36 10.64 -7.45
CA GLY A 42 -2.23 10.68 -8.38
C GLY A 42 -0.93 11.23 -7.78
N LEU A 43 -0.74 11.14 -6.45
CA LEU A 43 0.51 11.55 -5.80
C LEU A 43 1.61 10.49 -5.90
N ALA A 44 1.29 9.29 -6.38
CA ALA A 44 2.21 8.20 -6.61
C ALA A 44 2.24 7.82 -8.10
N GLU A 45 3.46 7.67 -8.64
CA GLU A 45 3.74 7.36 -10.04
C GLU A 45 4.58 6.08 -10.17
N ASP A 46 4.77 5.62 -11.41
CA ASP A 46 5.61 4.48 -11.78
C ASP A 46 5.32 3.16 -11.03
N TRP A 47 4.19 2.55 -11.40
CA TRP A 47 3.72 1.31 -10.80
C TRP A 47 4.38 0.07 -11.41
N TRP A 48 5.00 -0.74 -10.56
CA TRP A 48 5.56 -2.04 -10.91
C TRP A 48 4.95 -3.13 -10.04
N ILE A 49 4.62 -4.27 -10.67
CA ILE A 49 4.10 -5.44 -9.96
C ILE A 49 5.14 -6.54 -10.06
N LEU A 50 5.59 -7.05 -8.91
CA LEU A 50 6.39 -8.26 -8.84
C LEU A 50 5.46 -9.47 -8.74
N ILE A 51 5.56 -10.38 -9.70
CA ILE A 51 4.80 -11.64 -9.71
C ILE A 51 5.81 -12.77 -9.58
N GLN A 52 5.60 -13.69 -8.64
CA GLN A 52 6.39 -14.92 -8.58
C GLN A 52 5.98 -15.83 -9.73
N GLN A 53 6.94 -16.25 -10.55
CA GLN A 53 6.67 -17.17 -11.65
C GLN A 53 6.37 -18.57 -11.09
N GLY A 54 5.09 -18.91 -11.03
CA GLY A 54 4.55 -20.20 -10.57
C GLY A 54 3.42 -20.68 -11.48
N TRP A 55 2.96 -21.91 -11.26
CA TRP A 55 1.78 -22.41 -11.99
C TRP A 55 0.54 -21.63 -11.53
N ILE A 56 -0.16 -21.03 -12.48
CA ILE A 56 -1.43 -20.32 -12.26
C ILE A 56 -2.54 -21.22 -12.80
N ASP A 57 -3.48 -21.62 -11.95
CA ASP A 57 -4.69 -22.32 -12.39
C ASP A 57 -5.59 -21.36 -13.17
N THR A 58 -5.44 -21.35 -14.50
CA THR A 58 -6.21 -20.46 -15.36
C THR A 58 -7.71 -20.78 -15.34
N GLY A 59 -8.13 -21.96 -14.86
CA GLY A 59 -9.54 -22.31 -14.68
C GLY A 59 -10.27 -21.48 -13.63
N GLN A 60 -9.54 -20.80 -12.73
CA GLN A 60 -10.12 -19.93 -11.69
C GLN A 60 -10.56 -18.56 -12.23
N PHE A 61 -10.11 -18.17 -13.42
CA PHE A 61 -10.42 -16.86 -14.00
C PHE A 61 -11.60 -16.88 -14.99
N GLY A 62 -12.20 -18.05 -15.24
CA GLY A 62 -13.36 -18.23 -16.13
C GLY A 62 -13.06 -17.99 -17.61
N GLU A 63 -13.88 -18.59 -18.48
CA GLU A 63 -14.04 -18.21 -19.90
C GLU A 63 -15.20 -17.23 -20.06
#